data_AF-A0A535F4A9-F1
#
_entry.id   AF-A0A535F4A9-F1
#
_cell.length_a   1.000
_cell.length_b   1.000
_cell.length_c   1.000
_cell.angle_alpha   90.00
_cell.angle_beta   90.00
_cell.angle_gamma   90.00
#
_symmetry.space_group_name_H-M   'P 1'
#
loop_
_entity.id
_entity.type
_entity.pdbx_description
1 polymer ?
#
loop_
_entity_poly.entity_id
_entity_poly.type
_entity_poly.pdbx_seq_one_letter_code
_entity_poly.pdbx_strand_id
1 'polypeptide(L)'
;MVNEITQQTSTIAVFLGQTQGNAALSGTFVVRSPSPGTFPLKGTVDTKGNFSFTVQQSAGQTPLVFYGTLQQGVYLVGHFCSSSTNTCSASTGYFTAGPKQ
;
A
#
# COMPACT_ATOMS: atom_id res chain seq x y z
N MET A 1 3.57 -8.03 -33.05
CA MET A 1 2.68 -7.12 -32.32
C MET A 1 3.17 -7.08 -30.89
N VAL A 2 3.71 -5.95 -30.44
CA VAL A 2 4.19 -5.80 -29.06
C VAL A 2 2.96 -5.51 -28.20
N ASN A 3 2.66 -6.42 -27.27
CA ASN A 3 1.59 -6.25 -26.31
C ASN A 3 2.10 -5.26 -25.25
N GLU A 4 1.89 -3.97 -25.49
CA GLU A 4 2.21 -2.91 -24.52
C GLU A 4 1.35 -3.14 -23.27
N ILE A 5 1.96 -3.72 -22.23
CA ILE A 5 1.44 -3.58 -20.87
C ILE A 5 1.58 -2.09 -20.57
N THR A 6 0.54 -1.30 -20.82
CA THR A 6 0.49 0.09 -20.41
C THR A 6 0.66 0.11 -18.90
N GLN A 7 1.88 0.39 -18.42
CA GLN A 7 2.15 0.64 -17.02
C GLN A 7 1.41 1.92 -16.65
N GLN A 8 0.16 1.77 -16.25
CA GLN A 8 -0.69 2.91 -15.90
C GLN A 8 -0.25 3.36 -14.51
N THR A 9 0.71 4.29 -14.48
CA THR A 9 1.17 4.90 -13.23
C THR A 9 -0.01 5.62 -12.57
N SER A 10 -0.42 5.12 -11.41
CA SER A 10 -1.45 5.76 -10.60
C SER A 10 -0.78 6.67 -9.60
N THR A 11 -1.20 7.94 -9.55
CA THR A 11 -0.73 8.85 -8.50
C THR A 11 -1.50 8.53 -7.23
N ILE A 12 -0.80 8.10 -6.19
CA ILE A 12 -1.40 7.76 -4.90
C ILE A 12 -0.88 8.66 -3.77
N ALA A 13 -1.67 8.78 -2.71
CA ALA A 13 -1.25 9.32 -1.43
C ALA A 13 -1.68 8.37 -0.31
N VAL A 14 -0.78 8.10 0.63
CA VAL A 14 -1.03 7.21 1.76
C VAL A 14 -0.91 8.00 3.06
N PHE A 15 -1.96 7.96 3.87
CA PHE A 15 -1.99 8.57 5.19
C PHE A 15 -2.05 7.46 6.23
N LEU A 16 -1.08 7.42 7.12
CA LEU A 16 -1.00 6.46 8.21
C LEU A 16 -1.12 7.20 9.55
N GLY A 17 -2.10 6.76 10.36
CA GLY A 17 -2.21 7.06 11.77
C GLY A 17 -1.74 5.87 12.59
N GLN A 18 -0.85 6.13 13.53
CA GLN A 18 -0.35 5.16 14.50
C GLN A 18 -0.35 5.79 15.89
N THR A 19 -0.77 5.03 16.89
CA THR A 19 -0.66 5.41 18.30
C THR A 19 0.65 4.89 18.87
N GLN A 20 1.39 5.72 19.60
CA GLN A 20 2.64 5.31 20.25
C GLN A 20 2.42 4.06 21.12
N GLY A 21 3.31 3.07 20.99
CA GLY A 21 3.20 1.80 21.72
C GLY A 21 2.18 0.80 21.14
N ASN A 22 1.50 1.15 20.05
CA ASN A 22 0.58 0.25 19.36
C ASN A 22 1.15 -0.14 17.99
N ALA A 23 1.16 -1.44 17.70
CA ALA A 23 1.57 -1.98 16.40
C ALA A 23 0.54 -1.70 15.30
N ALA A 24 -0.72 -1.38 15.64
CA ALA A 24 -1.79 -1.18 14.68
C ALA A 24 -1.59 0.10 13.85
N LEU A 25 -1.73 -0.05 12.53
CA LEU A 25 -1.82 1.02 11.56
C LEU A 25 -3.27 1.19 11.10
N SER A 26 -3.70 2.44 10.98
CA SER A 26 -5.00 2.80 10.39
C SER A 26 -4.82 4.02 9.51
N GLY A 27 -5.71 4.24 8.54
CA GLY A 27 -5.64 5.47 7.76
C GLY A 27 -6.37 5.40 6.43
N THR A 28 -5.81 6.08 5.44
CA THR A 28 -6.49 6.29 4.16
C THR A 28 -5.54 6.19 2.98
N PHE A 29 -5.98 5.47 1.95
CA PHE A 29 -5.31 5.33 0.67
C PHE A 29 -6.10 6.11 -0.38
N VAL A 30 -5.46 7.11 -0.98
CA VAL A 30 -6.08 8.00 -1.97
C VAL A 30 -5.46 7.74 -3.33
N VAL A 31 -6.28 7.32 -4.29
CA VAL A 31 -5.94 7.30 -5.71
C VAL A 31 -6.36 8.65 -6.28
N ARG A 32 -5.46 9.36 -6.98
CA ARG A 32 -5.74 10.66 -7.59
C ARG A 32 -6.00 10.58 -9.09
N SER A 33 -5.35 9.65 -9.77
CA SER A 33 -5.48 9.42 -11.21
C SER A 33 -5.12 7.97 -11.53
N PRO A 34 -5.71 7.36 -12.58
CA PRO A 34 -6.73 7.93 -13.49
C PRO A 34 -8.16 7.90 -12.92
N SER A 35 -8.41 7.09 -11.90
CA SER A 35 -9.73 6.98 -11.26
C SER A 35 -9.62 7.44 -9.80
N PRO A 36 -10.02 8.68 -9.48
CA PRO A 36 -9.97 9.18 -8.11
C PRO A 36 -10.78 8.31 -7.16
N GLY A 37 -10.22 8.00 -5.99
CA GLY A 37 -10.89 7.18 -4.99
C GLY A 37 -10.19 7.27 -3.64
N THR A 38 -10.96 7.13 -2.57
CA THR A 38 -10.48 7.20 -1.19
C THR A 38 -10.93 5.96 -0.46
N PHE A 39 -9.96 5.18 0.03
CA PHE A 39 -10.19 3.86 0.58
C PHE A 39 -9.59 3.75 1.98
N PRO A 40 -10.31 3.16 2.96
CA PRO A 40 -9.74 2.92 4.28
C PRO A 40 -8.65 1.86 4.18
N LEU A 41 -7.60 2.04 4.98
CA LEU A 41 -6.56 1.03 5.17
C LEU A 41 -6.45 0.62 6.63
N LYS A 42 -6.05 -0.62 6.86
CA LYS A 42 -5.73 -1.17 8.18
C LYS A 42 -4.53 -2.10 8.10
N GLY A 43 -3.68 -2.09 9.12
CA GLY A 43 -2.47 -2.88 9.10
C GLY A 43 -1.75 -2.94 10.44
N THR A 44 -0.50 -3.39 10.39
CA THR A 44 0.41 -3.43 11.52
C THR A 44 1.83 -3.06 11.12
N VAL A 45 2.62 -2.64 12.09
CA VAL A 45 4.08 -2.51 12.01
C VAL A 45 4.72 -3.15 13.24
N ASP A 46 5.78 -3.92 13.04
CA ASP A 46 6.55 -4.53 14.13
C ASP A 46 7.72 -3.65 14.60
N THR A 47 8.40 -4.07 15.66
CA THR A 47 9.54 -3.35 16.24
C THR A 47 10.78 -3.32 15.34
N LYS A 48 10.82 -4.14 14.30
CA LYS A 48 11.89 -4.16 13.28
C LYS A 48 11.53 -3.26 12.09
N GLY A 49 10.36 -2.63 12.11
CA GLY A 49 9.87 -1.78 11.03
C GLY A 49 9.26 -2.55 9.86
N ASN A 50 8.98 -3.85 10.02
CA ASN A 50 8.21 -4.59 9.01
C ASN A 50 6.75 -4.18 9.12
N PHE A 51 6.17 -3.74 8.01
CA PHE A 51 4.76 -3.36 7.97
C PHE A 51 3.96 -4.25 7.03
N SER A 52 2.66 -4.35 7.31
CA SER A 52 1.67 -4.88 6.39
C SER A 52 0.37 -4.12 6.57
N PHE A 53 -0.26 -3.69 5.48
CA PHE A 53 -1.61 -3.12 5.53
C PHE A 53 -2.44 -3.53 4.32
N THR A 54 -3.75 -3.58 4.50
CA THR A 54 -4.71 -3.83 3.44
C THR A 54 -5.52 -2.58 3.15
N VAL A 55 -5.82 -2.36 1.88
CA VAL A 55 -6.71 -1.30 1.41
C VAL A 55 -7.99 -1.96 0.92
N GLN A 56 -9.10 -1.63 1.59
CA GLN A 56 -10.41 -2.15 1.20
C GLN A 56 -10.98 -1.27 0.09
N GLN A 57 -11.00 -1.80 -1.13
CA GLN A 57 -11.64 -1.17 -2.27
C GLN A 57 -13.17 -1.29 -2.18
N SER A 58 -13.88 -0.78 -3.20
CA SER A 58 -15.34 -0.88 -3.32
C SER A 58 -15.85 -2.31 -3.07
N ALA A 59 -17.07 -2.44 -2.54
CA ALA A 59 -17.66 -3.73 -2.19
C ALA A 59 -17.60 -4.73 -3.37
N GLY A 60 -17.08 -5.93 -3.11
CA GLY A 60 -16.89 -6.97 -4.12
C GLY A 60 -15.56 -6.95 -4.86
N GLN A 61 -14.74 -5.90 -4.69
CA GLN A 61 -13.37 -5.89 -5.22
C GLN A 61 -12.38 -6.55 -4.25
N THR A 62 -11.38 -7.21 -4.83
CA THR A 62 -10.29 -7.80 -4.06
C THR A 62 -9.48 -6.70 -3.35
N PRO A 63 -9.18 -6.85 -2.05
CA PRO A 63 -8.35 -5.90 -1.33
C PRO A 63 -6.95 -5.80 -1.95
N LEU A 64 -6.36 -4.60 -1.91
CA LEU A 64 -4.94 -4.45 -2.16
C LEU A 64 -4.20 -4.73 -0.87
N VAL A 65 -3.14 -5.54 -0.95
CA VAL A 65 -2.30 -5.89 0.19
C VAL A 65 -0.93 -5.27 -0.04
N PHE A 66 -0.42 -4.54 0.94
CA PHE A 66 0.88 -3.88 0.93
C PHE A 66 1.72 -4.42 2.07
N TYR A 67 2.98 -4.73 1.82
CA TYR A 67 3.90 -5.21 2.84
C TYR A 67 5.33 -4.79 2.51
N GLY A 68 6.14 -4.61 3.54
CA GLY A 68 7.51 -4.17 3.35
C GLY A 68 8.18 -3.72 4.63
N THR A 69 9.16 -2.82 4.49
CA THR A 69 9.94 -2.31 5.61
C THR A 69 9.97 -0.79 5.61
N LEU A 70 10.04 -0.21 6.81
CA LEU A 70 10.46 1.16 7.03
C LEU A 70 11.98 1.22 6.89
N GLN A 71 12.46 2.12 6.05
CA GLN A 71 13.90 2.34 5.87
C GLN A 71 14.33 3.68 6.53
N GLN A 72 15.63 3.80 6.85
CA GLN A 72 16.18 4.98 7.55
C GLN A 72 15.91 6.26 6.74
N GLY A 73 15.07 7.17 7.27
CA GLY A 73 14.53 8.32 6.53
C GLY A 73 12.99 8.35 6.39
N VAL A 74 12.28 7.39 7.00
CA VAL A 74 10.80 7.33 7.14
C VAL A 74 10.05 7.03 5.83
N TYR A 75 10.67 6.26 4.93
CA TYR A 75 10.01 5.81 3.71
C TYR A 75 9.55 4.35 3.84
N LEU A 76 8.36 4.07 3.32
CA LEU A 76 7.80 2.74 3.14
C LEU A 76 8.32 2.19 1.82
N VAL A 77 9.06 1.08 1.87
CA VAL A 77 9.44 0.32 0.68
C VAL A 77 8.77 -1.03 0.77
N GLY A 78 8.10 -1.45 -0.30
CA GLY A 78 7.45 -2.73 -0.29
C GLY A 78 6.90 -3.18 -1.62
N HIS A 79 6.11 -4.23 -1.54
CA HIS A 79 5.38 -4.79 -2.66
C HIS A 79 3.89 -4.66 -2.41
N PHE A 80 3.11 -4.66 -3.48
CA PHE A 80 1.67 -4.77 -3.37
C PHE A 80 1.11 -5.79 -4.35
N CYS A 81 -0.09 -6.30 -4.04
CA CYS A 81 -0.85 -7.14 -4.96
C CYS A 81 -2.35 -7.06 -4.66
N SER A 82 -3.16 -7.39 -5.67
CA SER A 82 -4.58 -7.67 -5.48
C SER A 82 -4.73 -9.16 -5.15
N SER A 83 -4.98 -9.50 -3.88
CA SER A 83 -5.07 -10.90 -3.44
C SER A 83 -6.20 -11.11 -2.44
N SER A 84 -6.99 -12.17 -2.67
CA SER A 84 -8.02 -12.63 -1.73
C SER A 84 -7.45 -13.51 -0.61
N THR A 85 -6.19 -13.95 -0.76
CA THR A 85 -5.52 -14.91 0.15
C THR A 85 -4.45 -14.25 1.01
N ASN A 86 -4.30 -12.92 0.95
CA ASN A 86 -3.24 -12.16 1.63
C ASN A 86 -1.80 -12.61 1.31
N THR A 87 -1.61 -13.42 0.27
CA THR A 87 -0.29 -13.83 -0.20
C THR A 87 0.06 -13.08 -1.48
N CYS A 88 1.19 -12.39 -1.47
CA CYS A 88 1.78 -11.70 -2.60
C CYS A 88 3.15 -12.31 -2.90
N SER A 89 3.56 -12.33 -4.17
CA SER A 89 4.93 -12.70 -4.55
C SER A 89 5.72 -11.45 -4.95
N ALA A 90 7.05 -11.52 -4.98
CA ALA A 90 7.88 -10.38 -5.39
C ALA A 90 7.60 -9.89 -6.84
N SER A 91 6.90 -10.69 -7.64
CA SER A 91 6.53 -10.38 -9.03
C SER A 91 5.29 -9.48 -9.17
N THR A 92 4.53 -9.21 -8.10
CA THR A 92 3.17 -8.64 -8.23
C THR A 92 3.09 -7.11 -8.12
N GLY A 93 4.19 -6.41 -7.88
CA GLY A 93 4.24 -4.95 -7.83
C GLY A 93 5.26 -4.43 -6.82
N TYR A 94 5.77 -3.23 -7.03
CA TYR A 94 6.68 -2.53 -6.11
C TYR A 94 6.09 -1.14 -5.81
N PHE A 95 6.23 -0.68 -4.57
CA PHE A 95 5.86 0.68 -4.21
C PHE A 95 6.85 1.30 -3.22
N THR A 96 7.00 2.61 -3.35
CA THR A 96 7.75 3.47 -2.44
C THR A 96 6.85 4.64 -2.05
N ALA A 97 6.70 4.88 -0.76
CA ALA A 97 6.00 6.06 -0.24
C ALA A 97 6.90 6.78 0.78
N GLY A 98 7.08 8.08 0.61
CA GLY A 98 7.92 8.91 1.48
C GLY A 98 7.28 10.28 1.75
N PRO A 99 7.85 11.07 2.67
CA PRO A 99 7.37 12.41 2.94
C PRO A 99 7.40 13.24 1.65
N LYS A 100 6.33 14.02 1.44
CA LYS A 100 6.28 14.98 0.35
C LYS A 100 7.32 16.07 0.62
N GLN A 101 8.33 16.18 -0.22
CA GLN A 101 9.19 17.38 -0.25
C GLN A 101 8.37 18.58 -0.70
#